data_AF-S3V154-F1
#
_entry.id   AF-S3V154-F1
#
_cell.length_a   1.000
_cell.length_b   1.000
_cell.length_c   1.000
_cell.angle_alpha   90.00
_cell.angle_beta   90.00
_cell.angle_gamma   90.00
#
_symmetry.space_group_name_H-M   'P 1'
#
loop_
_entity.id
_entity.type
_entity.pdbx_description
1 polymer ?
#
loop_
_entity_poly.entity_id
_entity_poly.type
_entity_poly.pdbx_seq_one_letter_code
_entity_poly.pdbx_strand_id
1 'polypeptide(L)'
;MLFRTIILLIFLLHLPNCSSDPAAEKRRKDNQRQSLMSLIANQNLKADCVYCTNTQAFQGNCSCYVDIPVGTCQGISTGTGKSNSYKISCSDLTSTGIWTTDGGGNSSCTFLTCPPEAYRAAFTSNGR
;
A
#
# COMPACT_ATOMS: atom_id res chain seq x y z
N MET A 1 10.31 -35.24 41.99
CA MET A 1 9.75 -33.99 41.41
C MET A 1 10.78 -33.14 40.66
N LEU A 2 12.09 -33.17 41.00
CA LEU A 2 13.14 -32.40 40.31
C LEU A 2 13.40 -32.78 38.83
N PHE A 3 13.19 -34.02 38.43
CA PHE A 3 13.47 -34.45 37.04
C PHE A 3 12.51 -33.84 36.01
N ARG A 4 11.25 -33.56 36.39
CA ARG A 4 10.25 -32.94 35.51
C ARG A 4 10.54 -31.47 35.24
N THR A 5 11.09 -30.75 36.23
CA THR A 5 11.47 -29.34 36.08
C THR A 5 12.70 -29.15 35.17
N ILE A 6 13.62 -30.12 35.15
CA ILE A 6 14.82 -30.06 34.30
C ILE A 6 14.45 -30.21 32.81
N ILE A 7 13.51 -31.08 32.48
CA ILE A 7 13.06 -31.29 31.09
C ILE A 7 12.36 -30.05 30.51
N LEU A 8 11.57 -29.34 31.33
CA LEU A 8 10.93 -28.08 30.96
C LEU A 8 11.94 -26.96 30.66
N LEU A 9 13.03 -26.90 31.43
CA LEU A 9 14.12 -25.93 31.23
C LEU A 9 14.89 -26.18 29.93
N ILE A 10 15.13 -27.44 29.56
CA ILE A 10 15.82 -27.80 28.32
C ILE A 10 14.96 -27.44 27.09
N PHE A 11 13.64 -27.58 27.19
CA PHE A 11 12.71 -27.27 26.09
C PHE A 11 12.61 -25.76 25.80
N LEU A 12 12.72 -24.92 26.83
CA LEU A 12 12.74 -23.45 26.69
C LEU A 12 14.02 -22.91 26.00
N LEU A 13 15.13 -23.65 26.09
CA LEU A 13 16.41 -23.31 25.44
C LEU A 13 16.44 -23.62 23.93
N HIS A 14 15.44 -24.34 23.41
CA HIS A 14 15.39 -24.77 22.00
C HIS A 14 14.40 -23.96 21.17
N LEU A 15 13.94 -22.79 21.64
CA LEU A 15 13.19 -21.86 20.80
C LEU A 15 14.12 -21.40 19.67
N PRO A 16 13.85 -21.77 18.40
CA PRO A 16 14.67 -21.31 17.30
C PRO A 16 14.56 -19.80 17.23
N ASN A 17 15.70 -19.11 17.36
CA ASN A 17 15.79 -17.69 17.12
C ASN A 17 15.24 -17.41 15.71
N CYS A 18 14.07 -16.78 15.64
CA CYS A 18 13.50 -16.26 14.42
C CYS A 18 14.36 -15.07 14.00
N SER A 19 15.55 -15.33 13.45
CA SER A 19 16.43 -14.26 12.99
C SER A 19 15.80 -13.62 11.77
N SER A 20 15.49 -12.33 11.88
CA SER A 20 15.11 -11.53 10.74
C SER A 20 16.24 -11.59 9.72
N ASP A 21 15.96 -12.09 8.52
CA ASP A 21 16.93 -12.16 7.42
C ASP A 21 17.59 -10.78 7.25
N PRO A 22 18.91 -10.65 7.45
CA PRO A 22 19.61 -9.38 7.33
C PRO A 22 19.45 -8.74 5.94
N ALA A 23 19.19 -9.53 4.89
CA ALA A 23 18.87 -9.01 3.57
C ALA A 23 17.47 -8.37 3.52
N ALA A 24 16.48 -8.94 4.21
CA ALA A 24 15.14 -8.38 4.30
C ALA A 24 15.13 -7.06 5.10
N GLU A 25 15.91 -6.99 6.18
CA GLU A 25 16.04 -5.79 7.00
C GLU A 25 16.74 -4.64 6.24
N LYS A 26 17.78 -4.95 5.46
CA LYS A 26 18.42 -3.96 4.58
C LYS A 26 17.45 -3.39 3.55
N ARG A 27 16.64 -4.24 2.89
CA ARG A 27 15.63 -3.79 1.92
C ARG A 27 14.58 -2.89 2.55
N ARG A 28 14.15 -3.18 3.79
CA ARG A 28 13.22 -2.32 4.53
C ARG A 28 13.82 -0.94 4.79
N LYS A 29 15.06 -0.87 5.26
CA LYS A 29 15.75 0.40 5.52
C LYS A 29 15.99 1.20 4.24
N ASP A 30 16.39 0.54 3.16
CA ASP A 30 16.61 1.20 1.86
C ASP A 30 15.30 1.78 1.32
N ASN A 31 14.19 1.03 1.39
CA ASN A 31 12.85 1.54 1.05
C ASN A 31 12.45 2.73 1.93
N GLN A 32 12.61 2.62 3.26
CA GLN A 32 12.26 3.69 4.19
C GLN A 32 13.05 4.98 3.90
N ARG A 33 14.34 4.85 3.58
CA ARG A 33 15.21 5.98 3.22
C ARG A 33 14.80 6.61 1.89
N GLN A 34 14.44 5.81 0.90
CA GLN A 34 13.92 6.31 -0.38
C GLN A 34 12.60 7.05 -0.21
N SER A 35 11.65 6.51 0.58
CA SER A 35 10.39 7.19 0.91
C SER A 35 10.60 8.51 1.65
N LEU A 36 11.58 8.57 2.56
CA LEU A 36 11.90 9.82 3.27
C LEU A 36 12.52 10.87 2.34
N MET A 37 13.41 10.44 1.44
CA MET A 37 14.03 11.33 0.45
C MET A 37 13.02 11.87 -0.56
N SER A 38 12.06 11.04 -1.00
CA SER A 38 10.99 11.48 -1.90
C SER A 38 10.02 12.45 -1.21
N LEU A 39 9.76 12.28 0.09
CA LEU A 39 9.00 13.21 0.92
C LEU A 39 9.65 14.60 0.98
N ILE A 40 10.97 14.66 1.20
CA ILE A 40 11.70 15.94 1.33
C ILE A 40 11.84 16.64 -0.02
N ALA A 41 12.15 15.90 -1.09
CA ALA A 41 12.40 16.48 -2.41
C ALA A 41 11.12 16.99 -3.11
N ASN A 42 9.95 16.43 -2.77
CA ASN A 42 8.70 16.69 -3.49
C ASN A 42 7.61 17.37 -2.64
N GLN A 43 7.95 18.03 -1.52
CA GLN A 43 6.94 18.63 -0.61
C GLN A 43 5.96 19.59 -1.31
N ASN A 44 6.39 20.24 -2.40
CA ASN A 44 5.58 21.19 -3.15
C ASN A 44 4.91 20.60 -4.39
N LEU A 45 5.22 19.34 -4.74
CA LEU A 45 4.61 18.65 -5.89
C LEU A 45 3.51 17.73 -5.37
N LYS A 46 2.27 18.16 -5.59
CA LYS A 46 1.06 17.41 -5.28
C LYS A 46 0.47 16.80 -6.55
N ALA A 47 -0.20 15.67 -6.39
CA ALA A 47 -0.89 14.97 -7.43
C ALA A 47 -2.07 14.17 -6.85
N ASP A 48 -2.95 13.75 -7.73
CA ASP A 48 -4.04 12.85 -7.39
C ASP A 48 -3.54 11.40 -7.45
N CYS A 49 -3.91 10.60 -6.45
CA CYS A 49 -3.34 9.29 -6.25
C CYS A 49 -4.40 8.21 -6.09
N VAL A 50 -4.29 7.17 -6.93
CA VAL A 50 -5.23 6.05 -6.95
C VAL A 50 -4.64 4.90 -6.15
N TYR A 51 -5.47 4.28 -5.31
CA TYR A 51 -5.16 3.11 -4.49
C TYR A 51 -6.19 2.01 -4.66
N CYS A 52 -5.85 0.93 -5.36
CA CYS A 52 -6.69 -0.26 -5.47
C CYS A 52 -6.14 -1.48 -4.72
N THR A 53 -7.04 -2.28 -4.16
CA THR A 53 -6.75 -3.62 -3.66
C THR A 53 -6.89 -4.66 -4.77
N ASN A 54 -6.19 -5.79 -4.62
CA ASN A 54 -6.18 -6.84 -5.64
C ASN A 54 -7.60 -7.38 -5.90
N THR A 55 -7.91 -7.61 -7.17
CA THR A 55 -9.24 -7.96 -7.69
C THR A 55 -9.59 -9.44 -7.56
N GLN A 56 -8.79 -10.23 -6.84
CA GLN A 56 -9.07 -11.65 -6.64
C GLN A 56 -10.46 -11.81 -6.01
N ALA A 57 -11.33 -12.56 -6.71
CA ALA A 57 -12.69 -12.89 -6.31
C ALA A 57 -13.70 -11.73 -6.17
N PHE A 58 -13.63 -10.69 -7.03
CA PHE A 58 -14.66 -9.61 -7.08
C PHE A 58 -14.78 -8.75 -5.80
N GLN A 59 -13.78 -8.82 -4.91
CA GLN A 59 -13.78 -8.11 -3.62
C GLN A 59 -12.84 -6.89 -3.60
N GLY A 60 -12.36 -6.46 -4.76
CA GLY A 60 -11.48 -5.30 -4.86
C GLY A 60 -12.21 -3.99 -4.55
N ASN A 61 -11.46 -2.98 -4.14
CA ASN A 61 -11.92 -1.61 -3.99
C ASN A 61 -10.82 -0.66 -4.47
N CYS A 62 -11.22 0.51 -4.96
CA CYS A 62 -10.31 1.58 -5.31
C CYS A 62 -10.67 2.85 -4.56
N SER A 63 -9.66 3.60 -4.18
CA SER A 63 -9.78 4.94 -3.62
C SER A 63 -8.94 5.90 -4.46
N CYS A 64 -9.46 7.09 -4.72
CA CYS A 64 -8.74 8.18 -5.34
C CYS A 64 -8.65 9.32 -4.34
N TYR A 65 -7.42 9.75 -4.04
CA TYR A 65 -7.14 10.84 -3.13
C TYR A 65 -6.60 12.03 -3.90
N VAL A 66 -7.08 13.22 -3.59
CA VAL A 66 -6.65 14.46 -4.22
C VAL A 66 -5.52 15.12 -3.43
N ASP A 67 -4.69 15.93 -4.11
CA ASP A 67 -3.69 16.80 -3.49
C ASP A 67 -2.64 16.09 -2.59
N ILE A 68 -2.28 14.86 -2.95
CA ILE A 68 -1.30 14.06 -2.23
C ILE A 68 0.12 14.39 -2.70
N PRO A 69 1.11 14.56 -1.81
CA PRO A 69 2.50 14.71 -2.21
C PRO A 69 2.96 13.54 -3.09
N VAL A 70 3.56 13.82 -4.26
CA VAL A 70 3.92 12.78 -5.26
C VAL A 70 4.81 11.68 -4.65
N GLY A 71 5.67 12.04 -3.68
CA GLY A 71 6.54 11.10 -2.97
C GLY A 71 5.82 10.12 -2.03
N THR A 72 4.59 10.42 -1.60
CA THR A 72 3.76 9.54 -0.74
C THR A 72 2.81 8.65 -1.53
N CYS A 73 2.64 8.93 -2.83
CA CYS A 73 1.83 8.11 -3.72
C CYS A 73 2.48 6.77 -4.07
N GLN A 74 3.79 6.64 -3.87
CA GLN A 74 4.49 5.37 -3.97
C GLN A 74 4.30 4.55 -2.69
N GLY A 75 3.28 3.70 -2.70
CA GLY A 75 3.14 2.44 -1.98
C GLY A 75 3.73 2.39 -0.58
N ILE A 76 2.92 2.76 0.42
CA ILE A 76 3.02 2.16 1.75
C ILE A 76 2.93 0.64 1.54
N SER A 77 3.97 -0.08 1.93
CA SER A 77 4.12 -1.53 1.78
C SER A 77 3.26 -2.32 2.77
N THR A 78 1.98 -1.99 2.90
CA THR A 78 1.04 -2.64 3.82
C THR A 78 0.01 -3.47 3.05
N GLY A 79 0.38 -4.70 2.69
CA GLY A 79 -0.58 -5.73 2.24
C GLY A 79 -0.58 -6.08 0.74
N THR A 80 -1.54 -6.91 0.34
CA THR A 80 -1.69 -7.49 -1.01
C THR A 80 -2.22 -6.51 -2.07
N GLY A 81 -2.64 -5.30 -1.67
CA GLY A 81 -3.00 -4.20 -2.57
C GLY A 81 -1.77 -3.38 -2.97
N LYS A 82 -1.55 -3.21 -4.27
CA LYS A 82 -0.48 -2.38 -4.84
C LYS A 82 -1.14 -1.30 -5.69
N SER A 83 -0.89 -0.01 -5.42
CA SER A 83 -1.43 1.01 -6.30
C SER A 83 -0.81 2.39 -6.08
N ASN A 84 -0.19 2.94 -7.13
CA ASN A 84 0.74 4.08 -7.02
C ASN A 84 0.71 5.06 -8.24
N SER A 85 -0.42 5.28 -8.91
CA SER A 85 -0.43 6.25 -10.02
C SER A 85 -0.74 7.66 -9.54
N TYR A 86 0.15 8.60 -9.90
CA TYR A 86 0.02 10.04 -9.70
C TYR A 86 -0.23 10.82 -11.01
N LYS A 87 -0.42 10.10 -12.13
CA LYS A 87 -0.51 10.67 -13.50
C LYS A 87 -1.94 10.82 -14.01
N ILE A 88 -2.92 10.48 -13.18
CA ILE A 88 -4.35 10.57 -13.50
C ILE A 88 -5.02 11.46 -12.45
N SER A 89 -5.94 12.33 -12.86
CA SER A 89 -6.73 13.12 -11.92
C SER A 89 -7.90 12.30 -11.38
N CYS A 90 -8.26 12.55 -10.12
CA CYS A 90 -9.48 11.99 -9.55
C CYS A 90 -10.72 12.53 -10.26
N SER A 91 -10.70 13.77 -10.77
CA SER A 91 -11.82 14.31 -11.57
C SER A 91 -12.07 13.49 -12.84
N ASP A 92 -11.01 13.12 -13.56
CA ASP A 92 -11.14 12.36 -14.80
C ASP A 92 -11.56 10.93 -14.47
N LEU A 93 -10.99 10.34 -13.42
CA LEU A 93 -11.29 8.96 -13.05
C LEU A 93 -12.70 8.79 -12.50
N THR A 94 -13.18 9.75 -11.70
CA THR A 94 -14.52 9.73 -11.07
C THR A 94 -15.64 10.15 -12.03
N SER A 95 -15.29 10.69 -13.21
CA SER A 95 -16.27 10.97 -14.27
C SER A 95 -16.94 9.71 -14.83
N THR A 96 -16.39 8.53 -14.55
CA THR A 96 -16.92 7.23 -14.97
C THR A 96 -17.08 6.28 -13.77
N GLY A 97 -18.07 5.38 -13.85
CA GLY A 97 -18.41 4.45 -12.77
C GLY A 97 -19.26 5.10 -11.66
N ILE A 98 -19.37 4.41 -10.52
CA ILE A 98 -20.11 4.89 -9.34
C ILE A 98 -19.15 4.98 -8.14
N TRP A 99 -19.00 6.19 -7.63
CA TRP A 99 -18.08 6.53 -6.57
C TRP A 99 -18.82 7.09 -5.35
N THR A 100 -18.29 6.81 -4.17
CA THR A 100 -18.70 7.41 -2.90
C THR A 100 -17.65 8.45 -2.50
N THR A 101 -18.07 9.71 -2.36
CA THR A 101 -17.19 10.82 -2.00
C THR A 101 -17.26 11.11 -0.50
N ASP A 102 -16.13 11.43 0.13
CA ASP A 102 -16.05 11.75 1.56
C ASP A 102 -16.28 13.25 1.90
N GLY A 103 -16.57 14.08 0.89
CA GLY A 103 -16.73 15.53 1.03
C GLY A 103 -15.42 16.31 1.08
N GLY A 104 -14.27 15.63 1.25
CA GLY A 104 -12.91 16.19 1.16
C GLY A 104 -12.30 16.08 -0.24
N GLY A 105 -13.09 15.69 -1.24
CA GLY A 105 -12.64 15.46 -2.62
C GLY A 105 -12.11 14.05 -2.87
N ASN A 106 -11.95 13.22 -1.84
CA ASN A 106 -11.57 11.83 -2.02
C ASN A 106 -12.78 10.99 -2.40
N SER A 107 -12.53 9.97 -3.22
CA SER A 107 -13.58 9.13 -3.78
C SER A 107 -13.21 7.66 -3.64
N SER A 108 -14.19 6.81 -3.37
CA SER A 108 -13.98 5.36 -3.31
C SER A 108 -15.04 4.60 -4.10
N CYS A 109 -14.66 3.46 -4.65
CA CYS A 109 -15.54 2.56 -5.39
C CYS A 109 -15.21 1.11 -5.04
N THR A 110 -16.17 0.23 -5.30
CA THR A 110 -16.04 -1.23 -5.13
C THR A 110 -15.82 -1.88 -6.49
N PHE A 111 -15.41 -3.15 -6.52
CA PHE A 111 -15.17 -3.89 -7.76
C PHE A 111 -16.30 -3.78 -8.79
N LEU A 112 -17.55 -3.80 -8.34
CA LEU A 112 -18.73 -3.71 -9.21
C LEU A 112 -19.01 -2.30 -9.72
N THR A 113 -18.50 -1.27 -9.04
CA THR A 113 -18.79 0.13 -9.33
C THR A 113 -17.62 0.91 -9.89
N CYS A 114 -16.39 0.41 -9.69
CA CYS A 114 -15.19 1.03 -10.20
C CYS A 114 -15.10 0.89 -11.72
N PRO A 115 -14.73 1.97 -12.43
CA PRO A 115 -14.37 1.86 -13.83
C PRO A 115 -13.07 1.02 -13.97
N PRO A 116 -12.92 0.21 -15.04
CA PRO A 116 -11.68 -0.54 -15.30
C PRO A 116 -10.41 0.32 -15.27
N GLU A 117 -10.54 1.60 -15.65
CA GLU A 117 -9.50 2.62 -15.65
C GLU A 117 -8.90 2.84 -14.26
N ALA A 118 -9.68 2.66 -13.18
CA ALA A 118 -9.16 2.81 -11.81
C ALA A 118 -8.13 1.72 -11.50
N TYR A 119 -8.42 0.48 -11.88
CA TYR A 119 -7.50 -0.64 -11.70
C TYR A 119 -6.30 -0.54 -12.65
N ARG A 120 -6.50 -0.11 -13.90
CA ARG A 120 -5.37 0.17 -14.80
C ARG A 120 -4.47 1.26 -14.25
N ALA A 121 -5.06 2.33 -13.73
CA ALA A 121 -4.31 3.39 -13.12
C ALA A 121 -3.51 2.88 -11.92
N ALA A 122 -4.13 2.09 -11.05
CA ALA A 122 -3.48 1.50 -9.91
C ALA A 122 -2.28 0.61 -10.25
N PHE A 123 -2.43 -0.26 -11.25
CA PHE A 123 -1.47 -1.33 -11.53
C PHE A 123 -0.49 -1.03 -12.68
N THR A 124 -0.57 0.14 -13.32
CA THR A 124 0.36 0.57 -14.38
C THR A 124 1.22 1.76 -13.94
N SER A 125 2.45 1.83 -14.45
CA SER A 125 3.38 2.94 -14.16
C SER A 125 2.98 4.28 -14.81
N ASN A 126 2.05 4.24 -15.76
CA ASN A 126 1.58 5.41 -16.50
C ASN A 126 0.18 5.87 -16.10
N GLY A 127 -0.54 5.11 -15.28
CA GLY A 127 -1.89 5.47 -14.88
C GLY A 127 -2.96 5.21 -15.94
N ARG A 128 -2.61 4.57 -17.06
CA ARG A 128 -3.45 4.36 -18.25
C ARG A 128 -3.12 3.02 -18.91
#